data_AF-A0A392P443-F1
#
_entry.id   AF-A0A392P443-F1
#
_cell.length_a   1.000
_cell.length_b   1.000
_cell.length_c   1.000
_cell.angle_alpha   90.00
_cell.angle_beta   90.00
_cell.angle_gamma   90.00
#
_symmetry.space_group_name_H-M   'P 1'
#
loop_
_entity.id
_entity.type
_entity.pdbx_description
1 polymer ?
#
loop_
_entity_poly.entity_id
_entity_poly.type
_entity_poly.pdbx_seq_one_letter_code
_entity_poly.pdbx_strand_id
1 'polypeptide(L)'
;MDLASQSVPSPSSRSLRERFSGMFTKKLDWDSIKKMAIEWIRNPMNMALFAWILCVAISGAILFLVMTGMLNAAIPKKETRNAWFEVNNQILNALFTLMCLYQHPKRFYHLVLLCRWSPTDIIKLRKEYCKNGTYKPHEWTHMMVVVILGHVNCFAQYALCGLNIGYKRSQRPAIGVGICISFAIGAPAIAGLYTILSPL
;
A
#
# COMPACT_ATOMS: atom_id res chain seq x y z
N MET A 1 -36.57 57.46 11.45
CA MET A 1 -36.06 56.58 12.51
C MET A 1 -36.56 55.16 12.22
N ASP A 2 -36.23 54.53 11.10
CA ASP A 2 -34.94 54.16 10.47
C ASP A 2 -34.65 52.67 10.66
N LEU A 3 -34.77 51.96 9.53
CA LEU A 3 -33.95 50.84 9.02
C LEU A 3 -33.33 49.83 10.01
N ALA A 4 -33.64 48.54 9.80
CA ALA A 4 -32.72 47.63 9.12
C ALA A 4 -33.27 46.20 9.05
N SER A 5 -33.64 45.79 7.84
CA SER A 5 -33.83 44.38 7.48
C SER A 5 -32.45 43.71 7.41
N GLN A 6 -32.17 42.74 8.29
CA GLN A 6 -30.94 41.95 8.27
C GLN A 6 -31.01 40.94 7.12
N SER A 7 -30.36 41.26 6.01
CA SER A 7 -30.06 40.33 4.93
C SER A 7 -28.97 39.34 5.37
N VAL A 8 -29.31 38.05 5.35
CA VAL A 8 -28.35 36.97 5.53
C VAL A 8 -27.47 36.92 4.28
N PRO A 9 -26.13 37.01 4.39
CA PRO A 9 -25.28 36.96 3.21
C PRO A 9 -25.18 35.51 2.72
N SER A 10 -25.59 35.28 1.47
CA SER A 10 -25.35 34.02 0.76
C SER A 10 -23.84 33.72 0.74
N PRO A 11 -23.40 32.47 0.97
CA PRO A 11 -21.98 32.13 0.96
C PRO A 11 -21.43 32.38 -0.44
N SER A 12 -20.56 33.38 -0.56
CA SER A 12 -19.96 33.75 -1.84
C SER A 12 -19.04 32.63 -2.31
N SER A 13 -19.29 32.10 -3.50
CA SER A 13 -18.42 31.14 -4.20
C SER A 13 -16.98 31.64 -4.38
N ARG A 14 -16.76 32.96 -4.23
CA ARG A 14 -15.44 33.60 -4.18
C ARG A 14 -14.61 33.20 -2.95
N SER A 15 -15.23 33.04 -1.77
CA SER A 15 -14.53 32.68 -0.53
C SER A 15 -13.93 31.26 -0.58
N LEU A 16 -14.69 30.30 -1.14
CA LEU A 16 -14.18 28.94 -1.34
C LEU A 16 -13.08 28.89 -2.41
N ARG A 17 -13.22 29.67 -3.49
CA ARG A 17 -12.21 29.77 -4.54
C ARG A 17 -10.91 30.41 -4.04
N GLU A 18 -11.00 31.42 -3.17
CA GLU A 18 -9.84 32.06 -2.53
C GLU A 18 -9.20 31.18 -1.45
N ARG A 19 -9.99 30.38 -0.72
CA ARG A 19 -9.44 29.37 0.20
C ARG A 19 -8.75 28.23 -0.54
N PHE A 20 -9.33 27.76 -1.65
CA PHE A 20 -8.68 26.75 -2.50
C PHE A 20 -7.47 27.31 -3.22
N SER A 21 -7.54 28.52 -3.80
CA SER A 21 -6.38 29.16 -4.41
C SER A 21 -5.31 29.43 -3.37
N GLY A 22 -5.65 29.90 -2.17
CA GLY A 22 -4.70 30.10 -1.06
C GLY A 22 -3.99 28.81 -0.63
N MET A 23 -4.66 27.65 -0.62
CA MET A 23 -4.01 26.34 -0.44
C MET A 23 -3.11 25.97 -1.62
N PHE A 24 -3.52 26.26 -2.86
CA PHE A 24 -2.71 26.05 -4.07
C PHE A 24 -1.55 27.07 -4.21
N THR A 25 -1.60 28.19 -3.50
CA THR A 25 -0.60 29.28 -3.54
C THR A 25 0.36 29.26 -2.35
N LYS A 26 0.18 28.33 -1.40
CA LYS A 26 1.31 27.90 -0.56
C LYS A 26 2.32 27.31 -1.54
N LYS A 27 3.30 28.13 -1.91
CA LYS A 27 4.36 27.89 -2.87
C LYS A 27 5.03 26.55 -2.52
N LEU A 28 4.45 25.44 -3.00
CA LEU A 28 5.13 24.17 -3.08
C LEU A 28 6.33 24.49 -3.94
N ASP A 29 7.48 24.58 -3.29
CA ASP A 29 8.73 24.89 -3.95
C ASP A 29 9.04 23.72 -4.89
N TRP A 30 8.50 23.81 -6.10
CA TRP A 30 8.57 22.77 -7.12
C TRP A 30 10.02 22.43 -7.44
N ASP A 31 10.94 23.38 -7.29
CA ASP A 31 12.37 23.14 -7.45
C ASP A 31 12.92 22.27 -6.30
N SER A 32 12.51 22.54 -5.07
CA SER A 32 12.85 21.66 -3.93
C SER A 32 12.23 20.27 -4.05
N ILE A 33 10.97 20.15 -4.47
CA ILE A 33 10.31 18.85 -4.70
C ILE A 33 11.02 18.07 -5.81
N LYS A 34 11.36 18.74 -6.90
CA LYS A 34 12.08 18.13 -8.02
C LYS A 34 13.47 17.67 -7.60
N LYS A 35 14.21 18.47 -6.82
CA LYS A 35 15.51 18.08 -6.26
C LYS A 35 15.40 16.85 -5.37
N MET A 36 14.45 16.84 -4.42
CA MET A 36 14.20 15.68 -3.55
C MET A 36 13.79 14.43 -4.36
N ALA A 37 12.96 14.58 -5.39
CA ALA A 37 12.56 13.47 -6.24
C ALA A 37 13.74 12.89 -7.05
N ILE A 38 14.58 13.75 -7.62
CA ILE A 38 15.78 13.32 -8.37
C ILE A 38 16.77 12.62 -7.43
N GLU A 39 17.03 13.20 -6.25
CA GLU A 39 17.94 12.62 -5.27
C GLU A 39 17.42 11.29 -4.73
N TRP A 40 16.11 11.19 -4.51
CA TRP A 40 15.46 9.94 -4.13
C TRP A 40 15.61 8.87 -5.22
N ILE A 41 15.32 9.18 -6.50
CA ILE A 41 15.45 8.23 -7.63
C ILE A 41 16.90 7.80 -7.86
N ARG A 42 17.89 8.66 -7.56
CA ARG A 42 19.30 8.36 -7.77
C ARG A 42 19.80 7.17 -6.94
N ASN A 43 19.13 6.85 -5.82
CA ASN A 43 19.42 5.64 -5.07
C ASN A 43 18.89 4.41 -5.84
N PRO A 44 19.74 3.42 -6.17
CA PRO A 44 19.33 2.26 -6.96
C PRO A 44 18.17 1.46 -6.34
N MET A 45 18.07 1.44 -5.01
CA MET A 45 16.96 0.77 -4.31
C MET A 45 15.63 1.51 -4.56
N ASN A 46 15.65 2.84 -4.51
CA ASN A 46 14.47 3.66 -4.76
C ASN A 46 14.03 3.60 -6.22
N MET A 47 14.98 3.55 -7.16
CA MET A 47 14.68 3.32 -8.58
C MET A 47 14.00 1.96 -8.80
N ALA A 48 14.49 0.89 -8.15
CA ALA A 48 13.85 -0.42 -8.21
C ALA A 48 12.44 -0.41 -7.61
N LEU A 49 12.25 0.25 -6.46
CA LEU A 49 10.93 0.44 -5.84
C LEU A 49 9.99 1.22 -6.75
N PHE A 50 10.48 2.28 -7.41
CA PHE A 50 9.68 3.07 -8.35
C PHE A 50 9.24 2.23 -9.55
N ALA A 51 10.15 1.46 -10.16
CA ALA A 51 9.83 0.55 -11.24
C ALA A 51 8.80 -0.51 -10.80
N TRP A 52 8.97 -1.07 -9.60
CA TRP A 52 8.01 -2.01 -9.02
C TRP A 52 6.63 -1.39 -8.85
N ILE A 53 6.52 -0.19 -8.27
CA ILE A 53 5.25 0.54 -8.11
C ILE A 53 4.60 0.79 -9.48
N LEU A 54 5.37 1.23 -10.45
CA LEU A 54 4.87 1.52 -11.80
C LEU A 54 4.31 0.26 -12.47
N CYS A 55 5.03 -0.86 -12.41
CA CYS A 55 4.57 -2.13 -12.95
C CYS A 55 3.29 -2.62 -12.25
N VAL A 56 3.25 -2.56 -10.91
CA VAL A 56 2.06 -2.93 -10.13
C VAL A 56 0.86 -2.06 -10.49
N ALA A 57 1.07 -0.74 -10.61
CA ALA A 57 0.01 0.20 -10.95
C ALA A 57 -0.56 -0.06 -12.35
N ILE A 58 0.31 -0.24 -13.35
CA ILE A 58 -0.11 -0.51 -14.75
C ILE A 58 -0.85 -1.85 -14.83
N SER A 59 -0.28 -2.93 -14.30
CA SER A 59 -0.92 -4.25 -14.33
C SER A 59 -2.22 -4.28 -13.54
N GLY A 60 -2.27 -3.60 -12.39
CA GLY A 60 -3.48 -3.44 -11.58
C GLY A 60 -4.58 -2.67 -12.32
N ALA A 61 -4.22 -1.57 -12.99
CA ALA A 61 -5.15 -0.79 -13.80
C ALA A 61 -5.73 -1.60 -14.97
N ILE A 62 -4.88 -2.34 -15.70
CA ILE A 62 -5.34 -3.24 -16.78
C ILE A 62 -6.29 -4.30 -16.22
N LEU A 63 -5.93 -4.94 -15.10
CA LEU A 63 -6.77 -5.95 -14.47
C LEU A 63 -8.13 -5.38 -14.06
N PHE A 64 -8.14 -4.19 -13.46
CA PHE A 64 -9.36 -3.48 -13.08
C PHE A 64 -10.25 -3.18 -14.29
N LEU A 65 -9.69 -2.61 -15.36
CA LEU A 65 -10.43 -2.28 -16.59
C LEU A 65 -10.99 -3.52 -17.31
N VAL A 66 -10.28 -4.65 -17.25
CA VAL A 66 -10.76 -5.94 -17.77
C VAL A 66 -11.88 -6.51 -16.89
N MET A 67 -11.76 -6.40 -15.56
CA MET A 67 -12.76 -6.88 -14.61
C MET A 67 -14.08 -6.10 -14.66
N THR A 68 -14.02 -4.77 -14.78
CA THR A 68 -15.22 -3.90 -14.84
C THR A 68 -15.89 -3.91 -16.21
N GLY A 69 -15.25 -4.52 -17.22
CA GLY A 69 -15.79 -4.58 -18.58
C GLY A 69 -15.62 -3.29 -19.39
N MET A 70 -14.88 -2.31 -18.88
CA MET A 70 -14.59 -1.05 -19.59
C MET A 70 -13.80 -1.28 -20.89
N LEU A 71 -13.06 -2.38 -20.99
CA LEU A 71 -12.36 -2.80 -22.20
C LEU A 71 -13.17 -3.73 -23.12
N ASN A 72 -14.45 -3.99 -22.85
CA ASN A 72 -15.24 -4.93 -23.65
C ASN A 72 -15.40 -4.50 -25.11
N ALA A 73 -15.47 -3.18 -25.38
CA ALA A 73 -15.54 -2.65 -26.74
C ALA A 73 -14.18 -2.77 -27.47
N ALA A 74 -13.07 -2.53 -26.77
CA ALA A 74 -11.73 -2.61 -27.33
C ALA A 74 -11.20 -4.05 -27.46
N ILE A 75 -11.63 -4.96 -26.58
CA ILE A 75 -11.25 -6.37 -26.55
C ILE A 75 -12.55 -7.20 -26.51
N PRO A 76 -13.23 -7.38 -27.65
CA PRO A 76 -14.55 -8.02 -27.70
C PRO A 76 -14.48 -9.52 -27.40
N LYS A 77 -13.37 -10.19 -27.76
CA LYS A 77 -13.18 -11.62 -27.54
C LYS A 77 -12.93 -11.95 -26.07
N LYS A 78 -13.79 -12.79 -25.49
CA LYS A 78 -13.70 -13.24 -24.09
C LYS A 78 -12.39 -13.98 -23.79
N GLU A 79 -11.93 -14.80 -24.72
CA GLU A 79 -10.66 -15.54 -24.57
C GLU A 79 -9.46 -14.59 -24.43
N THR A 80 -9.41 -13.55 -25.26
CA THR A 80 -8.36 -12.53 -25.20
C THR A 80 -8.41 -11.74 -23.89
N ARG A 81 -9.62 -11.36 -23.41
CA ARG A 81 -9.77 -10.74 -22.08
C ARG A 81 -9.28 -11.65 -20.95
N ASN A 82 -9.59 -12.94 -21.03
CA ASN A 82 -9.12 -13.92 -20.05
C ASN A 82 -7.59 -14.03 -20.06
N ALA A 83 -6.96 -14.04 -21.23
CA ALA A 83 -5.51 -14.06 -21.35
C ALA A 83 -4.89 -12.79 -20.73
N TRP A 84 -5.40 -11.60 -21.04
CA TRP A 84 -4.96 -10.35 -20.40
C TRP A 84 -5.11 -10.38 -18.88
N PHE A 85 -6.23 -10.88 -18.37
CA PHE A 85 -6.44 -11.06 -16.93
C PHE A 85 -5.40 -12.01 -16.34
N GLU A 86 -5.13 -13.14 -16.99
CA GLU A 86 -4.20 -14.14 -16.46
C GLU A 86 -2.78 -13.58 -16.40
N VAL A 87 -2.31 -12.98 -17.48
CA VAL A 87 -0.96 -12.44 -17.59
C VAL A 87 -0.75 -11.33 -16.54
N ASN A 88 -1.69 -10.39 -16.42
CA ASN A 88 -1.56 -9.32 -15.42
C ASN A 88 -1.64 -9.85 -13.98
N ASN A 89 -2.52 -10.81 -13.71
CA ASN A 89 -2.61 -11.44 -12.39
C ASN A 89 -1.31 -12.19 -12.03
N GLN A 90 -0.68 -12.87 -13.00
CA GLN A 90 0.61 -13.54 -12.78
C GLN A 90 1.75 -12.55 -12.55
N ILE A 91 1.81 -11.46 -13.32
CA ILE A 91 2.79 -10.37 -13.11
C ILE A 91 2.65 -9.79 -11.71
N LEU A 92 1.43 -9.42 -11.30
CA LEU A 92 1.16 -8.89 -9.97
C LEU A 92 1.56 -9.88 -8.88
N ASN A 93 1.12 -11.14 -9.00
CA ASN A 93 1.46 -12.18 -8.04
C ASN A 93 2.98 -12.38 -7.93
N ALA A 94 3.71 -12.37 -9.04
CA ALA A 94 5.17 -12.48 -9.03
C ALA A 94 5.83 -11.26 -8.33
N LEU A 95 5.39 -10.04 -8.65
CA LEU A 95 5.93 -8.81 -8.08
C LEU A 95 5.68 -8.72 -6.56
N PHE A 96 4.48 -9.05 -6.08
CA PHE A 96 4.18 -9.07 -4.65
C PHE A 96 4.91 -10.21 -3.93
N THR A 97 5.05 -11.37 -4.56
CA THR A 97 5.82 -12.49 -4.01
C THR A 97 7.30 -12.13 -3.87
N LEU A 98 7.89 -11.51 -4.90
CA LEU A 98 9.27 -11.03 -4.84
C LEU A 98 9.48 -10.02 -3.72
N MET A 99 8.55 -9.07 -3.57
CA MET A 99 8.57 -8.09 -2.47
C MET A 99 8.47 -8.78 -1.10
N CYS A 100 7.65 -9.83 -0.97
CA CYS A 100 7.58 -10.64 0.24
C CYS A 100 8.89 -11.40 0.48
N LEU A 101 9.45 -12.08 -0.53
CA LEU A 101 10.74 -12.78 -0.43
C LEU A 101 11.87 -11.87 0.04
N TYR A 102 11.93 -10.65 -0.48
CA TYR A 102 12.93 -9.66 -0.09
C TYR A 102 12.75 -9.20 1.36
N GLN A 103 11.52 -8.93 1.80
CA GLN A 103 11.25 -8.41 3.14
C GLN A 103 11.20 -9.46 4.25
N HIS A 104 10.88 -10.72 3.93
CA HIS A 104 10.62 -11.75 4.95
C HIS A 104 11.82 -12.01 5.88
N PRO A 105 13.07 -12.06 5.41
CA PRO A 105 14.23 -12.22 6.30
C PRO A 105 14.31 -11.12 7.35
N LYS A 106 14.05 -9.85 6.96
CA LYS A 106 14.01 -8.72 7.90
C LYS A 106 12.87 -8.88 8.92
N ARG A 107 11.69 -9.36 8.48
CA ARG A 107 10.55 -9.62 9.37
C ARG A 107 10.86 -10.72 10.39
N PHE A 108 11.48 -11.82 9.97
CA PHE A 108 11.96 -12.87 10.89
C PHE A 108 13.00 -12.34 11.87
N TYR A 109 13.95 -11.54 11.39
CA TYR A 109 14.93 -10.90 12.27
C TYR A 109 14.24 -10.05 13.34
N HIS A 110 13.28 -9.20 12.96
CA HIS A 110 12.52 -8.40 13.91
C HIS A 110 11.66 -9.25 14.87
N LEU A 111 11.11 -10.37 14.41
CA LEU A 111 10.41 -11.32 15.27
C LEU A 111 11.34 -11.91 16.32
N VAL A 112 12.56 -12.33 15.93
CA VAL A 112 13.58 -12.83 16.87
C VAL A 112 13.95 -11.74 17.89
N LEU A 113 14.13 -10.49 17.44
CA LEU A 113 14.38 -9.36 18.35
C LEU A 113 13.22 -9.14 19.32
N LEU A 114 11.97 -9.25 18.87
CA LEU A 114 10.78 -9.11 19.71
C LEU A 114 10.64 -10.25 20.71
N CYS A 115 10.99 -11.48 20.34
CA CYS A 115 10.97 -12.62 21.24
C CYS A 115 12.09 -12.55 22.29
N ARG A 116 13.28 -12.08 21.91
CA ARG A 116 14.42 -11.93 22.84
C ARG A 116 14.25 -10.74 23.78
N TRP A 117 13.73 -9.63 23.25
CA TRP A 117 13.38 -8.41 23.98
C TRP A 117 14.47 -7.85 24.92
N SER A 118 15.72 -7.79 24.45
CA SER A 118 16.81 -7.17 25.22
C SER A 118 16.80 -5.63 25.11
N PRO A 119 17.43 -4.88 26.04
CA PRO A 119 17.49 -3.41 25.96
C PRO A 119 18.03 -2.86 24.63
N THR A 120 19.02 -3.54 24.05
CA THR A 120 19.58 -3.16 22.73
C THR A 120 18.61 -3.41 21.57
N ASP A 121 17.78 -4.46 21.69
CA ASP A 121 16.79 -4.81 20.67
C ASP A 121 15.62 -3.84 20.69
N ILE A 122 15.18 -3.47 21.89
CA ILE A 122 14.12 -2.48 22.10
C ILE A 122 14.47 -1.16 21.40
N ILE A 123 15.70 -0.67 21.54
CA ILE A 123 16.14 0.57 20.87
C ILE A 123 16.06 0.44 19.34
N LYS A 124 16.49 -0.71 18.79
CA LYS A 124 16.42 -0.97 17.33
C LYS A 124 14.98 -1.06 16.84
N LEU A 125 14.12 -1.77 17.58
CA LEU A 125 12.72 -1.96 17.22
C LEU A 125 11.92 -0.66 17.35
N ARG A 126 12.15 0.15 18.38
CA ARG A 126 11.54 1.49 18.52
C ARG A 126 11.91 2.38 17.34
N LYS A 127 13.16 2.36 16.89
CA LYS A 127 13.58 3.17 15.73
C LYS A 127 12.83 2.80 14.45
N GLU A 128 12.45 1.55 14.29
CA GLU A 128 11.73 1.06 13.11
C GLU A 128 10.21 1.24 13.23
N TYR A 129 9.63 0.95 14.39
CA TYR A 129 8.18 0.82 14.56
C TYR A 129 7.54 1.98 15.33
N CYS A 130 8.27 2.68 16.20
CA CYS A 130 7.73 3.78 17.00
C CYS A 130 8.04 5.14 16.38
N LYS A 131 7.02 6.01 16.32
CA LYS A 131 7.10 7.44 16.06
C LYS A 131 8.14 8.05 17.00
N ASN A 132 9.16 8.63 16.37
CA ASN A 132 10.32 9.27 17.01
C ASN A 132 11.21 8.33 17.83
N GLY A 133 11.05 7.00 17.74
CA GLY A 133 11.89 6.04 18.46
C GLY A 133 11.78 6.09 20.00
N THR A 134 10.71 6.69 20.52
CA THR A 134 10.49 6.88 21.96
C THR A 134 9.72 5.71 22.57
N TYR A 135 9.85 5.52 23.89
CA TYR A 135 9.07 4.51 24.62
C TYR A 135 7.56 4.77 24.50
N LYS A 136 6.79 3.72 24.24
CA LYS A 136 5.33 3.76 24.22
C LYS A 136 4.72 2.74 25.19
N PRO A 137 3.55 3.03 25.80
CA PRO A 137 2.82 2.05 26.59
C PRO A 137 2.54 0.79 25.76
N HIS A 138 2.80 -0.40 26.32
CA HIS A 138 2.56 -1.69 25.67
C HIS A 138 3.19 -1.83 24.27
N GLU A 139 4.32 -1.15 24.01
CA GLU A 139 5.00 -1.12 22.70
C GLU A 139 5.32 -2.51 22.13
N TRP A 140 5.66 -3.47 23.00
CA TRP A 140 5.92 -4.85 22.60
C TRP A 140 4.73 -5.47 21.87
N THR A 141 3.54 -5.36 22.47
CA THR A 141 2.30 -5.92 21.91
C THR A 141 1.97 -5.28 20.57
N HIS A 142 2.10 -3.95 20.50
CA HIS A 142 1.81 -3.22 19.27
C HIS A 142 2.77 -3.61 18.14
N MET A 143 4.07 -3.69 18.41
CA MET A 143 5.08 -4.15 17.44
C MET A 143 4.84 -5.60 17.03
N MET A 144 4.49 -6.48 17.98
CA MET A 144 4.19 -7.89 17.72
C MET A 144 3.02 -8.05 16.75
N VAL A 145 1.94 -7.29 16.94
CA VAL A 145 0.77 -7.30 16.02
C VAL A 145 1.20 -6.94 14.60
N VAL A 146 1.98 -5.86 14.43
CA VAL A 146 2.45 -5.41 13.11
C VAL A 146 3.36 -6.46 12.45
N VAL A 147 4.29 -7.05 13.22
CA VAL A 147 5.20 -8.09 12.71
C VAL A 147 4.44 -9.37 12.31
N ILE A 148 3.49 -9.82 13.13
CA ILE A 148 2.66 -10.99 12.81
C ILE A 148 1.83 -10.75 11.55
N LEU A 149 1.19 -9.59 11.41
CA LEU A 149 0.46 -9.23 10.19
C LEU A 149 1.40 -9.24 8.97
N GLY A 150 2.65 -8.80 9.14
CA GLY A 150 3.69 -8.95 8.12
C GLY A 150 3.98 -10.40 7.74
N HIS A 151 4.04 -11.33 8.69
CA HIS A 151 4.23 -12.75 8.40
C HIS A 151 3.00 -13.36 7.70
N VAL A 152 1.79 -13.03 8.16
CA VAL A 152 0.52 -13.47 7.54
C VAL A 152 0.48 -13.06 6.07
N ASN A 153 0.84 -11.80 5.77
CA ASN A 153 0.98 -11.31 4.41
C ASN A 153 1.93 -12.19 3.57
N CYS A 154 3.14 -12.48 4.09
CA CYS A 154 4.12 -13.28 3.34
C CYS A 154 3.61 -14.70 3.08
N PHE A 155 3.06 -15.37 4.09
CA PHE A 155 2.56 -16.74 3.93
C PHE A 155 1.37 -16.80 2.98
N ALA A 156 0.44 -15.85 3.08
CA ALA A 156 -0.68 -15.73 2.14
C ALA A 156 -0.20 -15.51 0.71
N GLN A 157 0.83 -14.67 0.51
CA GLN A 157 1.42 -14.44 -0.80
C GLN A 157 2.13 -15.69 -1.36
N TYR A 158 2.81 -16.47 -0.52
CA TYR A 158 3.44 -17.72 -0.94
C TYR A 158 2.39 -18.77 -1.34
N ALA A 159 1.32 -18.89 -0.55
CA ALA A 159 0.21 -19.77 -0.89
C ALA A 159 -0.46 -19.33 -2.20
N LEU A 160 -0.72 -18.02 -2.37
CA LEU A 160 -1.28 -17.47 -3.60
C LEU A 160 -0.37 -17.76 -4.81
N CYS A 161 0.94 -17.61 -4.65
CA CYS A 161 1.90 -17.92 -5.69
C CYS A 161 1.92 -19.40 -6.04
N GLY A 162 1.91 -20.28 -5.02
CA GLY A 162 1.78 -21.72 -5.19
C GLY A 162 0.51 -22.10 -5.96
N LEU A 163 -0.63 -21.46 -5.67
CA LEU A 163 -1.88 -21.68 -6.40
C LEU A 163 -1.83 -21.20 -7.85
N ASN A 164 -1.10 -20.11 -8.13
CA ASN A 164 -0.95 -19.58 -9.48
C ASN A 164 -0.02 -20.44 -10.35
N ILE A 165 1.05 -21.00 -9.77
CA ILE A 165 1.99 -21.87 -10.47
C ILE A 165 1.47 -23.31 -10.57
N GLY A 166 0.90 -23.83 -9.49
CA GLY A 166 0.52 -25.24 -9.36
C GLY A 166 -0.77 -25.64 -10.08
N TYR A 167 -1.66 -24.68 -10.38
CA TYR A 167 -2.94 -24.95 -11.02
C TYR A 167 -3.11 -24.16 -12.30
N LYS A 168 -3.58 -24.85 -13.35
CA LYS A 168 -4.15 -24.18 -14.53
C LYS A 168 -5.34 -23.34 -14.09
N ARG A 169 -5.57 -22.20 -14.76
CA ARG A 169 -6.66 -21.28 -14.41
C ARG A 169 -8.02 -21.96 -14.27
N SER A 170 -8.36 -22.91 -15.15
CA SER A 170 -9.63 -23.64 -15.13
C SER A 170 -9.80 -24.57 -13.93
N GLN A 171 -8.70 -24.96 -13.27
CA GLN A 171 -8.67 -25.90 -12.15
C GLN A 171 -8.33 -25.20 -10.83
N ARG A 172 -8.06 -23.89 -10.86
CA ARG A 172 -7.60 -23.15 -9.69
C ARG A 172 -8.75 -23.01 -8.68
N PRO A 173 -8.56 -23.40 -7.40
CA PRO A 173 -9.62 -23.34 -6.41
C PRO A 173 -9.95 -21.89 -6.06
N ALA A 174 -11.11 -21.40 -6.51
CA ALA A 174 -11.51 -20.00 -6.35
C ALA A 174 -11.58 -19.56 -4.87
N ILE A 175 -12.06 -20.44 -3.98
CA ILE A 175 -12.12 -20.18 -2.54
C ILE A 175 -10.70 -20.00 -1.97
N GLY A 176 -9.77 -20.90 -2.32
CA GLY A 176 -8.38 -20.82 -1.87
C GLY A 176 -7.68 -19.54 -2.34
N VAL A 177 -7.89 -19.17 -3.61
CA VAL A 177 -7.39 -17.90 -4.16
C VAL A 177 -7.98 -16.70 -3.43
N GLY A 178 -9.29 -16.69 -3.20
CA GLY A 178 -9.99 -15.62 -2.50
C GLY A 178 -9.42 -15.40 -1.10
N ILE A 179 -9.29 -16.47 -0.31
CA ILE A 179 -8.71 -16.43 1.04
C ILE A 179 -7.28 -15.88 1.00
N CYS A 180 -6.42 -16.41 0.12
CA CYS A 180 -5.04 -15.97 0.04
C CYS A 180 -4.92 -14.49 -0.36
N ILE A 181 -5.70 -14.04 -1.35
CA ILE A 181 -5.74 -12.62 -1.76
C ILE A 181 -6.23 -11.73 -0.61
N SER A 182 -7.29 -12.14 0.11
CA SER A 182 -7.83 -11.38 1.23
C SER A 182 -6.77 -11.15 2.32
N PHE A 183 -6.02 -12.18 2.71
CA PHE A 183 -4.95 -12.01 3.70
C PHE A 183 -3.72 -11.29 3.15
N ALA A 184 -3.34 -11.53 1.90
CA ALA A 184 -2.20 -10.86 1.26
C ALA A 184 -2.40 -9.34 1.14
N ILE A 185 -3.64 -8.88 0.92
CA ILE A 185 -3.95 -7.43 0.85
C ILE A 185 -4.36 -6.89 2.22
N GLY A 186 -5.20 -7.63 2.95
CA GLY A 186 -5.78 -7.18 4.21
C GLY A 186 -4.75 -7.04 5.32
N ALA A 187 -3.84 -8.00 5.48
CA ALA A 187 -2.85 -7.96 6.56
C ALA A 187 -1.93 -6.72 6.52
N PRO A 188 -1.30 -6.35 5.39
CA PRO A 188 -0.47 -5.14 5.35
C PRO A 188 -1.30 -3.85 5.47
N ALA A 189 -2.53 -3.82 4.95
CA ALA A 189 -3.43 -2.67 5.11
C ALA A 189 -3.80 -2.45 6.58
N ILE A 190 -4.17 -3.52 7.29
CA ILE A 190 -4.45 -3.48 8.73
C ILE A 190 -3.20 -3.09 9.51
N ALA A 191 -2.02 -3.63 9.18
CA ALA A 191 -0.76 -3.28 9.85
C ALA A 191 -0.38 -1.80 9.68
N GLY A 192 -0.58 -1.27 8.47
CA GLY A 192 -0.37 0.14 8.18
C GLY A 192 -1.33 1.03 8.96
N LEU A 193 -2.63 0.72 8.92
CA LEU A 193 -3.64 1.47 9.68
C LEU A 193 -3.39 1.38 11.18
N TYR A 194 -3.03 0.20 11.69
CA TYR A 194 -2.70 -0.01 13.09
C TYR A 194 -1.52 0.84 13.53
N THR A 195 -0.45 0.93 12.73
CA THR A 195 0.70 1.80 13.01
C THR A 195 0.29 3.29 13.05
N ILE A 196 -0.68 3.71 12.23
CA ILE A 196 -1.17 5.09 12.23
C ILE A 196 -2.00 5.37 13.50
N LEU A 197 -2.94 4.48 13.84
CA LEU A 197 -3.94 4.68 14.90
C LEU A 197 -3.44 4.32 16.31
N SER A 198 -2.46 3.43 16.42
CA SER A 198 -1.92 2.98 17.70
C SER A 198 -0.89 3.98 18.27
N PRO A 199 -0.48 3.80 19.55
CA PRO A 199 0.58 4.60 20.15
C PRO A 199 1.95 4.46 19.49
N LEU A 200 2.12 3.50 18.55
CA LEU A 200 3.33 3.34 17.75
C LEU A 200 3.66 4.63 17.02
#